data_AF-A0A1Y6KCT9-F1
#
_entry.id   AF-A0A1Y6KCT9-F1
#
_cell.length_a   1.000
_cell.length_b   1.000
_cell.length_c   1.000
_cell.angle_alpha   90.00
_cell.angle_beta   90.00
_cell.angle_gamma   90.00
#
_symmetry.space_group_name_H-M   'P 1'
#
loop_
_entity.id
_entity.type
_entity.pdbx_description
1 polymer ?
#
loop_
_entity_poly.entity_id
_entity_poly.type
_entity_poly.pdbx_seq_one_letter_code
_entity_poly.pdbx_strand_id
1 'polypeptide(L)'
;MLAPTADATDRRLLIDRWEDGDILRHHHFKASLEDPTRFLDVSSDHYGPCVWELAVQGHERQAWIADVLANKSGPNIVSYLQKGLNAEL
;
A
#
# COMPACT_ATOMS: atom_id res chain seq x y z
N MET A 1 -2.83 -14.91 29.84
CA MET A 1 -2.23 -14.63 28.52
C MET A 1 -2.53 -13.19 28.22
N LEU A 2 -1.56 -12.29 28.41
CA LEU A 2 -1.76 -10.86 28.14
C LEU A 2 -1.80 -10.69 26.62
N ALA A 3 -2.87 -10.10 26.09
CA ALA A 3 -2.85 -9.59 24.73
C ALA A 3 -1.68 -8.60 24.63
N PRO A 4 -0.83 -8.66 23.60
CA PRO A 4 0.14 -7.60 23.39
C PRO A 4 -0.67 -6.32 23.18
N THR A 5 -0.56 -5.38 24.12
CA THR A 5 -0.91 -4.00 23.87
C THR A 5 0.05 -3.54 22.79
N ALA A 6 -0.41 -3.58 21.53
CA ALA A 6 0.34 -3.05 20.41
C ALA A 6 0.29 -1.52 20.49
N ASP A 7 1.00 -0.96 21.48
CA ASP A 7 1.44 0.43 21.37
C ASP A 7 2.42 0.44 20.20
N ALA A 8 1.95 0.88 19.04
CA ALA A 8 2.81 1.14 17.90
C ALA A 8 3.81 2.20 18.34
N THR A 9 5.07 1.80 18.51
CA THR A 9 6.17 2.68 18.92
C THR A 9 6.73 3.49 17.75
N ASP A 10 6.16 3.32 16.56
CA ASP A 10 6.58 3.94 15.32
C ASP A 10 5.38 4.31 14.42
N ARG A 11 5.60 5.28 13.54
CA ARG A 11 4.73 5.55 12.38
C ARG A 11 5.15 4.67 11.23
N ARG A 12 4.18 4.15 10.49
CA ARG A 12 4.39 3.34 9.29
C ARG A 12 3.91 4.09 8.06
N LEU A 13 4.71 4.02 7.00
CA LEU A 13 4.35 4.49 5.67
C LEU A 13 4.60 3.34 4.70
N LEU A 14 3.57 2.99 3.93
CA LEU A 14 3.62 1.99 2.88
C LEU A 14 3.46 2.73 1.55
N ILE A 15 4.32 2.42 0.59
CA ILE A 15 4.28 2.99 -0.76
C ILE A 15 4.29 1.85 -1.75
N ASP A 16 3.24 1.79 -2.54
CA ASP A 16 3.07 0.82 -3.61
C ASP A 16 3.21 1.50 -4.97
N ARG A 17 3.98 0.89 -5.87
CA ARG A 17 4.22 1.40 -7.23
C ARG A 17 4.07 0.29 -8.25
N TRP A 18 3.23 0.50 -9.26
CA TRP A 18 3.18 -0.36 -10.43
C TRP A 18 4.47 -0.25 -11.26
N GLU A 19 5.03 -1.39 -11.62
CA GLU A 19 6.20 -1.57 -12.48
C GLU A 19 5.90 -2.61 -13.55
N ASP A 20 6.58 -2.50 -14.68
CA ASP A 20 6.49 -3.44 -15.81
C ASP A 20 5.05 -3.73 -16.29
N GLY A 21 4.11 -2.85 -15.95
CA GLY A 21 2.70 -2.92 -16.32
C GLY A 21 1.81 -3.73 -15.38
N ASP A 22 2.33 -4.74 -14.68
CA ASP A 22 1.51 -5.65 -13.86
C ASP A 22 2.16 -6.08 -12.53
N ILE A 23 3.35 -5.59 -12.21
CA ILE A 23 4.05 -5.89 -10.97
C ILE A 23 3.85 -4.75 -9.99
N LEU A 24 3.38 -5.05 -8.78
CA LEU A 24 3.28 -4.06 -7.70
C LEU A 24 4.54 -4.16 -6.81
N ARG A 25 5.37 -3.11 -6.80
CA ARG A 25 6.52 -3.01 -5.90
C ARG A 25 6.11 -2.31 -4.62
N HIS A 26 6.35 -2.98 -3.50
CA HIS A 26 6.05 -2.50 -2.15
C HIS A 26 7.29 -1.92 -1.48
N HIS A 27 7.14 -0.75 -0.87
CA HIS A 27 8.15 -0.14 0.00
C HIS A 27 7.55 0.14 1.37
N HIS A 28 8.34 -0.15 2.41
CA HIS A 28 7.92 0.03 3.79
C HIS A 28 8.89 0.93 4.51
N PHE A 29 8.35 1.93 5.20
CA PHE A 29 9.12 2.87 5.99
C PHE A 29 8.61 2.93 7.42
N LYS A 30 9.52 3.18 8.35
CA LYS A 30 9.23 3.43 9.77
C LYS A 30 9.80 4.77 10.21
N ALA A 31 9.10 5.48 11.06
CA ALA A 31 9.63 6.65 11.77
C ALA A 31 9.35 6.50 13.27
N SER A 32 10.32 6.84 14.13
CA SER A 32 10.13 6.85 15.58
C SER A 32 9.07 7.89 15.95
N LEU A 33 8.30 7.67 17.03
CA LEU A 33 7.41 8.69 17.57
C LEU A 33 8.17 9.93 18.11
N GLU A 34 9.44 9.78 18.46
CA GLU A 34 10.31 10.88 18.92
C GLU A 34 10.79 11.78 17.78
N ASP A 35 10.90 11.24 16.56
CA ASP A 35 11.21 11.98 15.33
C ASP A 35 10.30 11.48 14.18
N PRO A 36 9.01 11.88 14.19
CA PRO A 36 7.99 11.29 13.32
C PRO A 36 8.07 11.78 11.86
N THR A 37 9.06 12.60 11.52
CA THR A 37 9.29 13.10 10.16
C THR A 37 10.42 12.37 9.45
N ARG A 38 11.24 11.61 10.19
CA ARG A 38 12.37 10.87 9.65
C ARG A 38 12.01 9.41 9.40
N PHE A 39 11.65 9.12 8.16
CA PHE A 39 11.35 7.78 7.70
C PHE A 39 12.61 7.02 7.28
N LEU A 40 12.76 5.80 7.77
CA LEU A 40 13.80 4.84 7.39
C LEU A 40 13.19 3.73 6.56
N ASP A 41 13.82 3.39 5.44
CA ASP A 41 13.43 2.24 4.62
C ASP A 41 13.73 0.94 5.37
N VAL A 42 12.71 0.12 5.53
CA VAL A 42 12.75 -1.19 6.20
C VAL A 42 12.23 -2.30 5.28
N SER A 43 12.21 -2.07 3.96
CA SER A 43 11.71 -3.02 2.98
C SER A 43 12.49 -4.34 3.00
N SER A 44 13.75 -4.31 3.44
CA SER A 44 14.61 -5.49 3.65
C SER A 44 14.22 -6.35 4.84
N ASP A 45 13.27 -5.93 5.68
CA ASP A 45 12.79 -6.75 6.80
C ASP A 45 11.84 -7.87 6.33
N HIS A 46 11.44 -7.87 5.05
CA HIS A 46 10.61 -8.90 4.41
C HIS A 46 9.28 -9.19 5.12
N TYR A 47 8.69 -8.19 5.78
CA TYR A 47 7.32 -8.33 6.30
C TYR A 47 6.32 -8.47 5.16
N GLY A 48 5.40 -9.43 5.29
CA GLY A 48 4.20 -9.49 4.44
C GLY A 48 3.24 -8.32 4.73
N PRO A 49 2.31 -8.02 3.81
CA PRO A 49 1.32 -6.96 4.00
C PRO A 49 0.41 -7.26 5.21
N CYS A 50 0.07 -6.22 5.97
CA CYS A 50 -0.91 -6.33 7.04
C CYS A 50 -2.33 -6.47 6.48
N VAL A 51 -3.31 -6.78 7.33
CA VAL A 51 -4.71 -6.95 6.88
C VAL A 51 -5.29 -5.71 6.21
N TRP A 52 -4.85 -4.51 6.62
CA TRP A 52 -5.27 -3.25 6.00
C TRP A 52 -4.63 -3.07 4.62
N GLU A 53 -3.34 -3.36 4.53
CA GLU A 53 -2.59 -3.32 3.28
C GLU A 53 -3.11 -4.33 2.24
N LEU A 54 -3.52 -5.53 2.69
CA LEU A 54 -4.15 -6.52 1.80
C LEU A 54 -5.45 -5.98 1.16
N ALA A 55 -6.23 -5.17 1.87
CA ALA A 55 -7.43 -4.56 1.32
C ALA A 55 -7.09 -3.48 0.28
N VAL A 56 -6.08 -2.65 0.54
CA VAL A 56 -5.57 -1.66 -0.43
C VAL A 56 -5.07 -2.36 -1.68
N GLN A 57 -4.19 -3.36 -1.56
CA GLN A 57 -3.65 -4.09 -2.70
C GLN A 57 -4.76 -4.76 -3.52
N GLY A 58 -5.80 -5.28 -2.84
CA GLY A 58 -6.99 -5.80 -3.50
C GLY A 58 -7.72 -4.74 -4.33
N HIS A 59 -7.95 -3.55 -3.77
CA HIS A 59 -8.57 -2.43 -4.46
C HIS A 59 -7.73 -1.96 -5.66
N GLU A 60 -6.45 -1.67 -5.42
CA GLU A 60 -5.50 -1.17 -6.42
C GLU A 60 -5.39 -2.14 -7.59
N ARG A 61 -5.23 -3.44 -7.31
CA ARG A 61 -5.19 -4.48 -8.35
C ARG A 61 -6.43 -4.45 -9.23
N GLN A 62 -7.62 -4.37 -8.64
CA GLN A 62 -8.86 -4.39 -9.42
C GLN A 62 -9.05 -3.11 -10.23
N ALA A 63 -8.72 -1.95 -9.64
CA ALA A 63 -8.79 -0.66 -10.32
C ALA A 63 -7.82 -0.61 -11.51
N TRP A 64 -6.59 -1.07 -11.32
CA TRP A 64 -5.56 -1.14 -12.36
C TRP A 64 -5.96 -2.09 -13.50
N ILE A 65 -6.44 -3.29 -13.18
CA ILE A 65 -6.93 -4.23 -14.20
C ILE A 65 -8.06 -3.58 -15.01
N ALA A 66 -9.05 -2.97 -14.36
CA ALA A 66 -10.22 -2.42 -15.04
C ALA A 66 -9.86 -1.25 -15.97
N ASP A 67 -9.07 -0.29 -15.49
CA ASP A 67 -8.86 0.96 -16.22
C ASP A 67 -7.63 0.94 -17.12
N VAL A 68 -6.63 0.12 -16.80
CA VAL A 68 -5.34 0.09 -17.50
C VAL A 68 -5.21 -1.15 -18.37
N LEU A 69 -5.29 -2.35 -17.78
CA LEU A 69 -4.94 -3.58 -18.52
C LEU A 69 -6.09 -4.14 -19.38
N ALA A 70 -7.32 -4.08 -18.89
CA ALA A 70 -8.49 -4.69 -19.55
C ALA A 70 -9.41 -3.69 -20.25
N ASN A 71 -9.07 -2.39 -20.22
CA ASN A 71 -9.87 -1.36 -20.86
C ASN A 71 -9.78 -1.45 -22.39
N LYS A 72 -10.91 -1.76 -23.04
CA LYS A 72 -11.01 -1.92 -24.50
C LYS A 72 -10.68 -0.66 -25.30
N SER A 73 -10.81 0.52 -24.68
CA SER A 73 -10.45 1.80 -25.29
C SER A 73 -8.97 2.18 -25.10
N GLY A 74 -8.19 1.27 -24.49
CA GLY A 74 -6.80 1.50 -24.09
C GLY A 74 -6.68 1.99 -22.64
N PRO A 75 -5.45 2.04 -22.10
CA PRO A 75 -5.20 2.47 -20.72
C PRO A 75 -5.76 3.85 -20.38
N ASN A 76 -6.49 3.94 -19.26
CA ASN A 76 -7.06 5.19 -18.74
C ASN A 76 -6.53 5.48 -17.33
N ILE A 77 -5.32 6.05 -17.27
CA ILE A 77 -4.64 6.40 -16.01
C ILE A 77 -5.40 7.45 -15.21
N VAL A 78 -6.06 8.40 -15.88
CA VAL A 78 -6.83 9.46 -15.19
C VAL A 78 -7.99 8.88 -14.39
N SER A 79 -8.71 7.91 -14.97
CA SER A 79 -9.78 7.19 -14.26
C SER A 79 -9.22 6.40 -13.07
N TYR A 80 -8.10 5.69 -13.27
CA TYR A 80 -7.46 4.93 -12.21
C TYR A 80 -7.07 5.83 -11.02
N LEU A 81 -6.42 6.97 -11.26
CA LEU A 81 -5.99 7.92 -10.22
C LEU A 81 -7.15 8.59 -9.46
N GLN A 82 -8.38 8.49 -9.96
CA GLN A 82 -9.58 8.98 -9.28
C GLN A 82 -10.22 7.92 -8.36
N LYS A 83 -9.74 6.67 -8.41
CA LYS A 83 -10.21 5.60 -7.53
C LYS A 83 -9.37 5.58 -6.26
N GLY A 84 -10.05 5.60 -5.13
CA GLY A 84 -9.43 5.43 -3.83
C GLY A 84 -10.28 4.54 -2.95
N LEU A 85 -9.62 3.79 -2.06
CA LEU A 85 -10.30 2.97 -1.07
C LEU A 85 -10.64 3.82 0.16
N ASN A 86 -11.94 4.03 0.39
CA ASN A 86 -12.48 4.58 1.64
C ASN A 86 -13.38 3.51 2.27
N ALA A 87 -12.83 2.70 3.16
CA ALA A 87 -13.53 1.57 3.77
C ALA A 87 -13.12 1.35 5.23
N GLU A 88 -14.06 0.85 6.03
CA GLU A 88 -13.80 0.25 7.34
C GLU A 88 -13.50 -1.25 7.14
N LEU A 89 -12.53 -1.79 7.89
CA LEU A 89 -12.08 -3.19 7.79
C LEU A 89 -12.37 -3.99 9.05
#